data_AF-A0A0P7EBX0-F1
#
_entry.id   AF-A0A0P7EBX0-F1
#
_cell.length_a   1.000
_cell.length_b   1.000
_cell.length_c   1.000
_cell.angle_alpha   90.00
_cell.angle_beta   90.00
_cell.angle_gamma   90.00
#
_symmetry.space_group_name_H-M   'P 1'
#
loop_
_entity.id
_entity.type
_entity.pdbx_description
1 polymer ?
#
loop_
_entity_poly.entity_id
_entity_poly.type
_entity_poly.pdbx_seq_one_letter_code
_entity_poly.pdbx_strand_id
1 'polypeptide(L)'
;MFSYFYHSGINVLVAMAHDAQPDYGLISSIAYGIGFNVLVGHLIGKYDKHWPVIAACVISTVGLIAVPLIMLGKDGLMSGFFIASMIATLPVATFVIDKIKQRISANTEQTQ
;
A
#
# COMPACT_ATOMS: atom_id res chain seq x y z
N MET A 1 3.81 5.04 -13.22
CA MET A 1 2.59 5.82 -12.91
C MET A 1 1.92 5.35 -11.60
N PHE A 2 1.55 4.08 -11.44
CA PHE A 2 0.96 3.56 -10.18
C PHE A 2 1.79 3.85 -8.93
N SER A 3 3.12 3.69 -8.98
CA SER A 3 4.00 4.00 -7.84
C SER A 3 3.98 5.48 -7.44
N TYR A 4 3.81 6.40 -8.41
CA TYR A 4 3.67 7.83 -8.13
C TYR A 4 2.34 8.13 -7.43
N PHE A 5 1.24 7.55 -7.91
CA PHE A 5 -0.06 7.67 -7.23
C PHE A 5 -0.04 7.06 -5.83
N TYR A 6 0.65 5.94 -5.67
CA TYR A 6 0.87 5.33 -4.36
C TYR A 6 1.63 6.28 -3.42
N HIS A 7 2.74 6.87 -3.89
CA HIS A 7 3.49 7.88 -3.14
C HIS A 7 2.61 9.06 -2.71
N SER A 8 1.86 9.62 -3.66
CA SER A 8 0.97 10.76 -3.40
C SER A 8 -0.13 10.41 -2.39
N GLY A 9 -0.74 9.22 -2.50
CA GLY A 9 -1.76 8.76 -1.56
C GLY A 9 -1.19 8.57 -0.15
N ILE A 10 0.03 8.03 -0.04
CA ILE A 10 0.73 7.87 1.23
C ILE A 10 1.06 9.23 1.87
N ASN A 11 1.51 10.22 1.10
CA ASN A 11 1.75 11.59 1.63
C ASN A 11 0.48 12.20 2.23
N VAL A 12 -0.65 12.10 1.50
CA VAL A 12 -1.93 12.61 1.99
C VAL A 12 -2.38 11.85 3.24
N LEU A 13 -2.19 10.53 3.27
CA LEU A 13 -2.50 9.71 4.44
C LEU A 13 -1.70 10.09 5.68
N VAL A 14 -0.40 10.31 5.52
CA VAL A 14 0.48 10.71 6.63
C VAL A 14 0.07 12.08 7.16
N ALA A 15 -0.26 13.02 6.27
CA ALA A 15 -0.79 14.32 6.68
C ALA A 15 -2.11 14.18 7.46
N MET A 16 -3.06 13.38 6.97
CA MET A 16 -4.32 13.13 7.67
C MET A 16 -4.11 12.43 9.03
N ALA A 17 -3.18 11.49 9.13
CA ALA A 17 -2.88 10.78 10.37
C ALA A 17 -2.23 11.70 11.41
N HIS A 18 -1.39 12.65 10.96
CA HIS A 18 -0.83 13.69 11.79
C HIS A 18 -1.91 14.67 12.29
N ASP A 19 -2.81 15.10 11.39
CA ASP A 19 -3.91 16.01 11.76
C ASP A 19 -4.90 15.35 12.74
N ALA A 20 -5.12 14.03 12.62
CA ALA A 20 -6.02 13.29 13.49
C ALA A 20 -5.41 12.95 14.86
N GLN A 21 -4.13 12.58 14.91
CA GLN A 21 -3.40 12.28 16.15
C GLN A 21 -1.96 12.83 16.09
N PRO A 22 -1.75 14.12 16.43
CA PRO A 22 -0.43 14.75 16.34
C PRO A 22 0.60 14.14 17.30
N ASP A 23 0.20 13.77 18.52
CA ASP A 23 1.10 13.20 19.53
C ASP A 23 1.62 11.79 19.17
N TYR A 24 0.95 11.09 18.23
CA TYR A 24 1.27 9.71 17.84
C TYR A 24 1.47 9.54 16.33
N GLY A 25 1.93 10.60 15.65
CA GLY A 25 1.95 10.70 14.18
C GLY A 25 2.55 9.50 13.43
N LEU A 26 3.63 8.87 13.94
CA LEU A 26 4.22 7.69 13.29
C LEU A 26 3.31 6.46 13.41
N ILE A 27 2.78 6.18 14.60
CA ILE A 27 1.97 4.97 14.86
C ILE A 27 0.60 5.11 14.17
N SER A 28 -0.02 6.29 14.25
CA SER A 28 -1.27 6.57 13.55
C SER A 28 -1.08 6.44 12.02
N SER A 29 0.01 6.97 11.48
CA SER A 29 0.34 6.82 10.06
C SER A 29 0.50 5.36 9.64
N ILE A 30 1.19 4.53 10.44
CA ILE A 30 1.33 3.09 10.13
C ILE A 30 -0.05 2.41 10.15
N ALA A 31 -0.86 2.66 11.17
CA ALA A 31 -2.19 2.05 11.29
C ALA A 31 -3.08 2.42 10.09
N TYR A 32 -3.09 3.70 9.72
CA TYR A 32 -3.87 4.19 8.59
C TYR A 32 -3.30 3.64 7.28
N GLY A 33 -1.97 3.60 7.16
CA GLY A 33 -1.24 3.09 6.01
C GLY A 33 -1.54 1.61 5.73
N ILE A 34 -1.72 0.79 6.77
CA ILE A 34 -2.17 -0.60 6.63
C ILE A 34 -3.56 -0.65 5.98
N GLY A 35 -4.51 0.16 6.46
CA GLY A 35 -5.85 0.25 5.87
C GLY A 35 -5.81 0.70 4.41
N PHE A 36 -4.99 1.70 4.09
CA PHE A 36 -4.77 2.14 2.72
C PHE A 36 -4.16 1.05 1.83
N ASN A 37 -3.18 0.29 2.34
CA ASN A 37 -2.56 -0.82 1.62
C ASN A 37 -3.55 -1.96 1.33
N VAL A 38 -4.56 -2.17 2.18
CA VAL A 38 -5.68 -3.08 1.87
C VAL A 38 -6.47 -2.56 0.66
N LEU A 39 -6.82 -1.27 0.64
CA LEU A 39 -7.53 -0.68 -0.51
C LEU A 39 -6.69 -0.73 -1.79
N VAL A 40 -5.41 -0.38 -1.73
CA VAL A 40 -4.50 -0.42 -2.87
C VAL A 40 -4.29 -1.86 -3.34
N GLY A 41 -4.06 -2.80 -2.42
CA GLY A 41 -3.92 -4.22 -2.75
C GLY A 41 -5.17 -4.79 -3.43
N HIS A 42 -6.36 -4.33 -3.02
CA HIS A 42 -7.60 -4.67 -3.72
C HIS A 42 -7.60 -4.19 -5.17
N LEU A 43 -7.15 -2.95 -5.43
CA LEU A 43 -7.04 -2.38 -6.76
C LEU A 43 -5.99 -3.11 -7.60
N ILE A 44 -4.82 -3.41 -7.04
CA ILE A 44 -3.75 -4.14 -7.73
C ILE A 44 -4.28 -5.49 -8.21
N GLY A 45 -4.86 -6.30 -7.32
CA GLY A 45 -5.45 -7.59 -7.71
C GLY A 45 -6.70 -7.49 -8.60
N LYS A 46 -7.27 -6.30 -8.79
CA LYS A 46 -8.35 -6.06 -9.76
C LYS A 46 -7.81 -5.83 -11.17
N TYR A 47 -6.67 -5.14 -11.29
CA TYR A 47 -6.09 -4.73 -12.58
C TYR A 47 -4.95 -5.63 -13.06
N ASP A 48 -4.18 -6.25 -12.16
CA ASP A 48 -3.14 -7.23 -12.47
C ASP A 48 -3.62 -8.64 -12.08
N LYS A 49 -3.90 -9.47 -13.09
CA LYS A 49 -4.39 -10.84 -12.90
C LYS A 49 -3.29 -11.90 -12.86
N HIS A 50 -2.06 -11.55 -13.23
CA HIS A 50 -0.99 -12.53 -13.38
C HIS A 50 -0.08 -12.56 -12.16
N TRP A 51 0.42 -11.39 -11.74
CA TRP A 51 1.42 -11.30 -10.67
C TRP A 51 1.15 -10.14 -9.70
N PRO A 52 -0.05 -10.06 -9.08
CA PRO A 52 -0.46 -8.92 -8.26
C PRO A 52 0.48 -8.68 -7.06
N VAL A 53 1.01 -9.73 -6.45
CA VAL A 53 1.94 -9.60 -5.31
C VAL A 53 3.30 -9.01 -5.75
N ILE A 54 3.81 -9.41 -6.92
CA ILE A 54 5.06 -8.84 -7.45
C ILE A 54 4.84 -7.37 -7.82
N ALA A 55 3.71 -7.06 -8.47
CA ALA A 55 3.32 -5.69 -8.76
C ALA A 55 3.26 -4.84 -7.49
N ALA A 56 2.68 -5.37 -6.40
CA ALA A 56 2.66 -4.71 -5.10
C ALA A 56 4.07 -4.42 -4.54
N CYS A 57 4.99 -5.38 -4.59
CA CYS A 57 6.38 -5.17 -4.16
C CYS A 57 7.06 -4.03 -4.95
N VAL A 58 6.88 -4.00 -6.27
CA VAL A 58 7.46 -2.96 -7.13
C VAL A 58 6.81 -1.60 -6.86
N ILE A 59 5.48 -1.55 -6.73
CA ILE A 59 4.72 -0.32 -6.48
C ILE A 59 5.14 0.31 -5.16
N SER A 60 5.21 -0.47 -4.07
CA SER A 60 5.60 0.06 -2.75
C SER A 60 7.05 0.52 -2.74
N THR A 61 7.97 -0.28 -3.27
CA THR A 61 9.42 0.04 -3.28
C THR A 61 9.70 1.28 -4.11
N VAL A 62 9.20 1.32 -5.36
CA VAL A 62 9.40 2.47 -6.24
C VAL A 62 8.69 3.71 -5.70
N GLY A 63 7.47 3.56 -5.17
CA GLY A 63 6.67 4.67 -4.67
C GLY A 63 7.22 5.30 -3.39
N LEU A 64 7.82 4.51 -2.50
CA LEU A 64 8.33 5.02 -1.22
C LEU A 64 9.81 5.37 -1.23
N ILE A 65 10.57 4.89 -2.22
CA ILE A 65 12.02 5.13 -2.31
C ILE A 65 12.34 5.95 -3.55
N ALA A 66 12.10 5.41 -4.74
CA ALA A 66 12.56 6.04 -5.98
C ALA A 66 11.84 7.36 -6.29
N VAL A 67 10.51 7.39 -6.13
CA VAL A 67 9.70 8.61 -6.38
C VAL A 67 10.14 9.78 -5.49
N PRO A 68 10.17 9.67 -4.15
CA PRO A 68 10.59 10.79 -3.31
C PRO A 68 12.04 11.20 -3.57
N LEU A 69 12.95 10.25 -3.80
CA LEU A 69 14.35 10.56 -4.11
C LEU A 69 14.50 11.38 -5.40
N ILE A 70 13.73 11.07 -6.44
CA ILE A 70 13.78 11.79 -7.71
C ILE A 70 13.15 13.18 -7.59
N MET A 71 12.05 13.30 -6.83
CA MET A 71 11.28 14.56 -6.77
C MET A 71 11.78 15.55 -5.73
N LEU A 72 12.22 15.06 -4.58
CA LEU A 72 12.50 15.86 -3.37
C LEU A 72 13.88 15.55 -2.76
N GLY A 73 14.63 14.61 -3.33
CA GLY A 73 15.90 14.17 -2.78
C GLY A 73 15.75 13.40 -1.47
N LYS A 74 16.80 13.39 -0.65
CA LYS A 74 16.84 12.66 0.63
C LYS A 74 15.82 13.17 1.64
N ASP A 75 15.53 14.47 1.63
CA ASP A 75 14.62 15.10 2.60
C ASP A 75 13.15 14.73 2.34
N GLY A 76 12.83 14.20 1.15
CA GLY A 76 11.51 13.66 0.84
C GLY A 76 11.26 12.24 1.35
N LEU A 77 12.26 11.58 1.95
CA LEU A 77 12.09 10.24 2.52
C LEU A 77 11.38 10.31 3.87
N MET A 78 10.34 9.49 4.00
CA MET A 78 9.68 9.26 5.29
C MET A 78 10.58 8.45 6.23
N SER A 79 10.17 8.36 7.50
CA SER A 79 10.82 7.49 8.48
C SER A 79 11.04 6.08 7.92
N GLY A 80 12.26 5.55 8.07
CA GLY A 80 12.61 4.23 7.57
C GLY A 80 11.71 3.12 8.12
N PHE A 81 11.24 3.24 9.38
CA PHE A 81 10.27 2.30 9.97
C PHE A 81 8.93 2.32 9.24
N PHE A 82 8.44 3.52 8.91
CA PHE A 82 7.21 3.67 8.13
C PHE A 82 7.37 3.05 6.75
N ILE A 83 8.44 3.38 6.03
CA ILE A 83 8.73 2.83 4.70
C ILE A 83 8.80 1.30 4.75
N ALA A 84 9.56 0.72 5.69
CA ALA A 84 9.67 -0.72 5.84
C ALA A 84 8.32 -1.37 6.12
N SER A 85 7.50 -0.78 6.99
CA SER A 85 6.15 -1.28 7.28
C SER A 85 5.25 -1.26 6.04
N MET A 86 5.29 -0.22 5.22
CA MET A 86 4.45 -0.09 4.03
C MET A 86 4.91 -1.03 2.90
N ILE A 87 6.22 -1.19 2.72
CA ILE A 87 6.79 -2.15 1.76
C ILE A 87 6.42 -3.58 2.14
N ALA A 88 6.45 -3.93 3.42
CA ALA A 88 6.06 -5.26 3.88
C ALA A 88 4.55 -5.50 3.82
N THR A 89 3.74 -4.51 4.17
CA THR A 89 2.27 -4.68 4.31
C THR A 89 1.53 -4.67 2.97
N LEU A 90 1.99 -3.93 1.96
CA LEU A 90 1.28 -3.88 0.66
C LEU A 90 1.25 -5.25 -0.06
N PRO A 91 2.36 -6.01 -0.17
CA PRO A 91 2.34 -7.36 -0.73
C PRO A 91 1.47 -8.32 0.09
N VAL A 92 1.53 -8.25 1.43
CA VAL A 92 0.72 -9.09 2.32
C VAL A 92 -0.77 -8.79 2.14
N ALA A 93 -1.17 -7.52 2.12
CA ALA A 93 -2.54 -7.11 1.89
C ALA A 93 -3.04 -7.58 0.52
N THR A 94 -2.22 -7.41 -0.51
CA THR A 94 -2.53 -7.87 -1.88
C THR A 94 -2.74 -9.39 -1.92
N PHE A 95 -1.86 -10.16 -1.28
CA PHE A 95 -1.97 -11.62 -1.19
C PHE A 95 -3.25 -12.07 -0.46
N VAL A 96 -3.54 -11.48 0.70
CA VAL A 96 -4.73 -11.81 1.49
C VAL A 96 -6.01 -11.55 0.68
N ILE A 97 -6.09 -10.41 0.00
CA ILE A 97 -7.26 -10.04 -0.79
C ILE A 97 -7.43 -10.96 -2.00
N ASP A 98 -6.33 -11.32 -2.66
CA ASP A 98 -6.36 -12.27 -3.78
C ASP A 98 -6.90 -13.65 -3.32
N LYS A 99 -6.46 -14.13 -2.17
CA LYS A 99 -6.97 -15.38 -1.58
C LYS A 99 -8.44 -15.31 -1.19
N ILE A 100 -8.89 -14.19 -0.61
CA ILE A 100 -10.30 -13.98 -0.28
C ILE A 100 -11.14 -14.00 -1.56
N LYS A 101 -10.71 -13.32 -2.62
CA LYS A 101 -11.41 -13.29 -3.91
C LYS A 101 -11.52 -14.68 -4.53
N GLN A 102 -10.41 -15.44 -4.59
CA GLN A 102 -10.39 -16.82 -5.09
C GLN A 102 -11.39 -17.71 -4.34
N ARG A 103 -11.45 -17.58 -3.01
CA ARG A 103 -12.38 -18.37 -2.18
C ARG A 103 -13.84 -18.00 -2.42
N ILE A 104 -14.16 -16.72 -2.58
CA ILE A 104 -15.53 -16.27 -2.90
C ILE A 104 -15.98 -16.80 -4.26
N SER A 105 -15.11 -16.73 -5.27
CA SER A 105 -15.41 -17.24 -6.60
C SER A 105 -15.66 -18.75 -6.60
N ALA A 106 -14.79 -19.53 -5.93
CA ALA A 106 -14.96 -20.97 -5.82
C ALA A 106 -16.28 -21.39 -5.15
N ASN A 107 -16.69 -20.68 -4.09
CA ASN A 107 -17.96 -20.95 -3.42
C ASN A 107 -19.17 -20.61 -4.31
N THR A 108 -19.06 -19.59 -5.15
CA THR A 108 -20.15 -19.18 -6.05
C THR A 108 -20.37 -20.21 -7.16
N GLU A 109 -19.30 -20.79 -7.70
CA GLU A 109 -19.38 -21.87 -8.72
C GLU A 109 -19.96 -23.17 -8.16
N GLN A 110 -19.77 -23.47 -6.87
CA GLN A 110 -20.33 -24.67 -6.23
C GLN A 110 -21.84 -24.58 -5.94
N THR A 111 -22.43 -23.38 -6.03
CA THR A 111 -23.85 -23.14 -5.71
C THR A 111 -24.73 -23.02 -6.96
N GLN A 112 -24.14 -23.15 -8.17
CA GLN A 112 -24.84 -23.17 -9.46
C GLN A 112 -24.95 -24.58 -10.01
#